data_AF-A0A6L7D0H3-F1
#
_entry.id   AF-A0A6L7D0H3-F1
#
_cell.length_a   1.000
_cell.length_b   1.000
_cell.length_c   1.000
_cell.angle_alpha   90.00
_cell.angle_beta   90.00
_cell.angle_gamma   90.00
#
_symmetry.space_group_name_H-M   'P 1'
#
loop_
_entity.id
_entity.type
_entity.pdbx_description
1 polymer ?
#
loop_
_entity_poly.entity_id
_entity_poly.type
_entity_poly.pdbx_seq_one_letter_code
_entity_poly.pdbx_strand_id
1 'polypeptide(L)' 'MTIFAVISGAESWEDIEDFGETHLDFLKQYGDFENGIPVHDTIARVVSCISPAKFHECFINWMRDCHS' A
#
# COMPACT_ATOMS: atom_id res chain seq x y z
N MET A 1 3.30 0.14 -1.91
CA MET A 1 2.24 0.91 -2.61
C MET A 1 1.19 1.43 -1.64
N THR A 2 0.27 0.61 -1.11
CA THR A 2 -0.89 1.06 -0.30
C THR A 2 -0.53 1.97 0.88
N ILE A 3 0.49 1.60 1.67
CA ILE A 3 0.95 2.44 2.80
C ILE A 3 1.52 3.78 2.32
N PHE A 4 2.25 3.82 1.19
CA PHE A 4 2.77 5.06 0.63
C PHE A 4 1.64 5.98 0.15
N ALA A 5 0.66 5.42 -0.56
CA ALA A 5 -0.51 6.18 -1.01
C ALA A 5 -1.27 6.80 0.17
N VAL A 6 -1.53 6.02 1.24
CA VAL A 6 -2.22 6.51 2.44
C VAL A 6 -1.43 7.61 3.16
N ILE A 7 -0.11 7.46 3.32
CA ILE A 7 0.74 8.50 3.92
C ILE A 7 0.81 9.75 3.04
N SER A 8 0.70 9.58 1.72
CA SER A 8 0.60 10.66 0.73
C SER A 8 -0.81 11.30 0.64
N GLY A 9 -1.77 10.83 1.44
CA GLY A 9 -3.10 11.44 1.56
C GLY A 9 -4.22 10.79 0.76
N ALA A 10 -4.04 9.56 0.25
CA ALA A 10 -5.13 8.82 -0.39
C ALA A 10 -6.23 8.46 0.63
N GLU A 11 -7.49 8.74 0.30
CA GLU A 11 -8.65 8.52 1.19
C GLU A 11 -9.56 7.38 0.71
N SER A 12 -9.43 6.97 -0.55
CA SER A 12 -10.21 5.89 -1.19
C SER A 12 -9.32 4.82 -1.84
N TRP A 13 -9.92 3.71 -2.29
CA TRP A 13 -9.19 2.66 -3.00
C TRP A 13 -8.81 3.11 -4.41
N GLU A 14 -9.66 3.91 -5.02
CA GLU A 14 -9.46 4.60 -6.30
C GLU A 14 -8.27 5.54 -6.21
N ASP A 15 -8.15 6.33 -5.14
CA ASP A 15 -6.97 7.20 -4.93
C ASP A 15 -5.66 6.39 -4.83
N ILE A 16 -5.71 5.18 -4.26
CA ILE A 16 -4.54 4.30 -4.12
C ILE A 16 -4.15 3.71 -5.48
N GLU A 17 -5.13 3.34 -6.31
CA GLU A 17 -4.91 2.93 -7.71
C GLU A 17 -4.27 4.08 -8.50
N ASP A 18 -4.87 5.27 -8.46
CA ASP A 18 -4.38 6.47 -9.14
C ASP A 18 -2.97 6.85 -8.70
N PHE A 19 -2.68 6.77 -7.39
CA PHE A 19 -1.32 6.96 -6.86
C PHE A 19 -0.34 5.94 -7.46
N GLY A 20 -0.75 4.67 -7.53
CA GLY A 20 0.04 3.59 -8.08
C GLY A 20 0.40 3.84 -9.54
N GLU A 21 -0.59 4.20 -10.35
CA GLU A 21 -0.41 4.46 -11.79
C GLU A 21 0.47 5.69 -12.02
N THR A 22 0.25 6.76 -11.25
CA THR A 22 1.03 8.00 -11.33
C THR A 22 2.51 7.79 -10.95
N HIS A 23 2.79 6.87 -10.04
CA HIS A 23 4.14 6.64 -9.48
C HIS A 23 4.72 5.26 -9.83
N LEU A 24 4.22 4.61 -10.89
CA LEU A 24 4.58 3.23 -11.24
C LEU A 24 6.10 3.03 -11.39
N ASP A 25 6.80 3.95 -12.05
CA ASP A 25 8.25 3.85 -12.26
C ASP A 25 9.05 3.94 -10.95
N PHE A 26 8.55 4.71 -9.98
CA PHE A 26 9.12 4.75 -8.63
C PHE A 26 8.83 3.44 -7.88
N LEU A 27 7.61 2.91 -7.98
CA LEU A 27 7.21 1.68 -7.29
C LEU A 27 7.97 0.44 -7.79
N LYS A 28 8.31 0.39 -9.09
CA LYS A 28 9.13 -0.67 -9.69
C LYS A 28 10.53 -0.80 -9.08
N GLN A 29 11.01 0.22 -8.35
CA GLN A 29 12.29 0.13 -7.63
C GLN A 29 12.19 -0.71 -6.34
N TYR A 30 10.99 -0.89 -5.80
CA TYR A 30 10.75 -1.51 -4.49
C TYR A 30 9.91 -2.79 -4.58
N GLY A 31 9.34 -3.12 -5.74
CA GLY A 31 8.50 -4.30 -5.91
C GLY A 31 8.30 -4.69 -7.36
N ASP A 32 7.72 -5.87 -7.56
CA ASP A 32 7.38 -6.40 -8.87
C ASP A 32 6.00 -5.86 -9.31
N PHE A 33 6.02 -5.02 -10.34
CA PHE A 33 4.84 -4.46 -10.99
C PHE A 33 4.90 -4.67 -12.50
N GLU A 34 5.44 -5.81 -12.96
CA GLU A 34 5.51 -6.15 -14.39
C GLU A 34 4.13 -6.16 -15.07
N ASN A 35 3.08 -6.50 -14.31
CA ASN A 35 1.69 -6.54 -14.78
C ASN A 35 0.91 -5.23 -14.52
N GLY A 36 1.59 -4.15 -14.15
CA GLY A 36 0.95 -2.87 -13.79
C GLY A 36 0.40 -2.84 -12.36
N ILE A 37 -0.48 -1.87 -12.09
CA ILE A 37 -1.10 -1.69 -10.77
C ILE A 37 -2.40 -2.49 -10.69
N PRO A 38 -2.65 -3.20 -9.58
CA PRO A 38 -3.96 -3.82 -9.37
C PRO A 38 -5.04 -2.75 -9.23
N VAL A 39 -6.18 -2.96 -9.90
CA VAL A 39 -7.35 -2.08 -9.76
C VAL A 39 -7.87 -2.01 -8.32
N HIS A 40 -8.56 -0.92 -7.97
CA HIS A 40 -9.06 -0.62 -6.62
C HIS A 40 -9.80 -1.79 -5.95
N ASP A 41 -10.66 -2.52 -6.68
CA ASP A 41 -11.35 -3.72 -6.15
C ASP A 41 -10.39 -4.84 -5.73
N THR A 42 -9.31 -5.02 -6.48
CA THR A 42 -8.28 -6.04 -6.15
C THR A 42 -7.51 -5.62 -4.91
N ILE A 43 -7.15 -4.34 -4.79
CA ILE A 43 -6.50 -3.77 -3.60
C ILE A 43 -7.41 -3.95 -2.38
N ALA A 44 -8.66 -3.51 -2.47
CA ALA A 44 -9.64 -3.59 -1.40
C ALA A 44 -9.82 -5.03 -0.90
N ARG A 45 -9.94 -5.99 -1.84
CA ARG A 45 -10.06 -7.41 -1.50
C ARG A 45 -8.83 -7.94 -0.76
N VAL A 46 -7.63 -7.66 -1.26
CA VAL A 46 -6.39 -8.13 -0.64
C VAL A 46 -6.22 -7.56 0.77
N VAL A 47 -6.42 -6.24 0.93
CA VAL A 47 -6.31 -5.59 2.24
C VAL A 47 -7.37 -6.11 3.21
N SER A 48 -8.60 -6.37 2.74
CA SER A 48 -9.69 -6.94 3.54
C SER A 48 -9.40 -8.37 4.01
N CYS A 49 -8.54 -9.12 3.31
CA CYS A 49 -8.11 -10.45 3.75
C CYS A 49 -7.03 -10.42 4.85
N ILE A 50 -6.44 -9.26 5.14
CA ILE A 50 -5.41 -9.13 6.18
C ILE A 50 -6.08 -9.08 7.55
N SER A 51 -5.62 -9.90 8.49
CA SER A 51 -6.07 -9.83 9.89
C SER A 51 -5.77 -8.44 10.47
N PRO A 52 -6.78 -7.69 10.95
CA PRO A 52 -6.56 -6.35 11.51
C PRO A 52 -5.60 -6.36 12.71
N ALA A 53 -5.68 -7.39 13.55
CA ALA A 53 -4.81 -7.53 14.72
C ALA A 53 -3.33 -7.73 14.32
N LYS A 54 -3.08 -8.55 13.29
CA LYS A 54 -1.72 -8.76 12.78
C LYS A 54 -1.19 -7.55 12.04
N PHE A 55 -2.02 -6.86 11.26
CA PHE A 55 -1.63 -5.63 10.62
C PHE A 55 -1.20 -4.57 11.65
N HIS A 56 -2.00 -4.39 12.70
CA HIS A 56 -1.70 -3.44 13.77
C HIS A 56 -0.39 -3.78 14.51
N GLU A 57 -0.17 -5.05 14.84
CA GLU A 57 1.07 -5.53 15.47
C GLU A 57 2.30 -5.22 14.59
N CYS A 58 2.26 -5.58 13.31
CA CYS A 58 3.34 -5.33 12.37
C CYS A 58 3.60 -3.83 12.17
N PHE A 59 2.54 -3.04 12.05
CA PHE A 59 2.64 -1.58 11.88
C PHE A 59 3.33 -0.92 13.08
N ILE A 60 2.95 -1.29 14.30
CA ILE A 60 3.59 -0.77 15.51
C ILE A 60 5.08 -1.15 15.55
N ASN A 61 5.41 -2.40 15.24
CA ASN A 61 6.81 -2.84 15.24
C ASN A 61 7.63 -2.06 14.23
N TRP A 62 7.13 -1.89 13.00
CA TRP A 62 7.77 -1.06 11.98
C TRP A 62 8.01 0.38 12.46
N MET A 63 7.01 1.01 13.08
CA MET A 63 7.15 2.37 13.61
C MET A 63 8.20 2.47 14.72
N ARG A 64 8.37 1.45 15.56
CA ARG A 64 9.44 1.44 16.59
C ARG A 64 10.82 1.36 15.94
N ASP A 65 10.98 0.55 14.91
CA ASP A 65 12.26 0.40 14.19
C ASP A 65 12.68 1.72 13.52
N CYS A 66 11.72 2.54 13.06
CA CYS A 66 12.00 3.87 12.49
C CYS A 66 12.52 4.91 13.50
N HIS A 67 12.39 4.66 14.80
CA HIS A 67 12.82 5.55 15.88
C HIS A 67 14.06 5.04 16.64
N SER A 68 14.77 4.05 16.08
CA SER A 68 15.97 3.44 16.66
C SER A 68 17.25 3.83 15.92
#